data_AF-A0A0W8E9D4-F1
#
_entry.id   AF-A0A0W8E9D4-F1
#
_cell.length_a   1.000
_cell.length_b   1.000
_cell.length_c   1.000
_cell.angle_alpha   90.00
_cell.angle_beta   90.00
_cell.angle_gamma   90.00
#
_symmetry.space_group_name_H-M   'P 1'
#
loop_
_entity.id
_entity.type
_entity.pdbx_description
1 polymer ?
#
loop_
_entity_poly.entity_id
_entity_poly.type
_entity_poly.pdbx_seq_one_letter_code
_entity_poly.pdbx_strand_id
1 'polypeptide(L)'
;MLGCFETFSLINSKLKVQRIAREGAREAAINYNGEGLDLAKAKAKDIADQYLPQTNPDIKVYINKVNGEDANVVCSVSLDYKFVQYFRKDGIGGKKINATAIYPWEDQT
;
A
#
# COMPACT_ATOMS: atom_id res chain seq x y z
N MET A 1 20.87 -20.73 -5.90
CA MET A 1 20.67 -20.20 -4.53
C MET A 1 20.23 -18.72 -4.54
N LEU A 2 20.94 -17.83 -5.24
CA LEU A 2 20.57 -16.41 -5.41
C LEU A 2 19.14 -16.19 -5.93
N GLY A 3 18.69 -16.97 -6.92
CA GLY A 3 17.31 -16.87 -7.43
C GLY A 3 16.23 -17.15 -6.37
N CYS A 4 16.48 -18.04 -5.40
CA CYS A 4 15.52 -18.33 -4.33
C CYS A 4 15.42 -17.18 -3.32
N PHE A 5 16.56 -16.60 -2.95
CA PHE A 5 16.60 -15.41 -2.08
C PHE A 5 15.89 -14.22 -2.73
N GLU A 6 16.13 -13.99 -4.02
CA GLU A 6 15.48 -12.90 -4.76
C GLU A 6 13.96 -13.12 -4.86
N THR A 7 13.54 -14.36 -5.15
CA THR A 7 12.11 -14.72 -5.21
C THR A 7 11.45 -14.52 -3.85
N PHE A 8 12.10 -14.94 -2.77
CA PHE A 8 11.60 -14.73 -1.40
C PHE A 8 11.48 -13.24 -1.06
N SER A 9 12.50 -12.44 -1.40
CA SER A 9 12.49 -10.99 -1.20
C SER A 9 11.35 -10.31 -1.97
N LEU A 10 11.12 -10.72 -3.21
CA LEU A 10 10.00 -10.23 -4.03
C LEU A 10 8.64 -10.59 -3.42
N ILE A 11 8.45 -11.84 -2.99
CA ILE A 11 7.20 -12.30 -2.35
C ILE A 11 6.96 -11.52 -1.06
N ASN A 12 7.97 -11.38 -0.20
CA ASN A 12 7.87 -10.63 1.03
C ASN A 12 7.51 -9.16 0.77
N SER A 13 8.12 -8.54 -0.25
CA SER A 13 7.81 -7.16 -0.64
C SER A 13 6.35 -7.01 -1.11
N LYS A 14 5.84 -7.98 -1.89
CA LYS A 14 4.43 -8.02 -2.28
C LYS A 14 3.49 -8.10 -1.07
N LEU A 15 3.79 -8.96 -0.10
CA LEU A 15 2.99 -9.10 1.12
C LEU A 15 2.97 -7.81 1.94
N LYS A 16 4.10 -7.12 2.05
CA LYS A 16 4.21 -5.82 2.74
C LYS A 16 3.37 -4.75 2.03
N VAL A 17 3.47 -4.63 0.70
CA VAL A 17 2.68 -3.67 -0.09
C VAL A 17 1.18 -3.94 0.05
N GLN A 18 0.76 -5.21 0.03
CA GLN A 18 -0.63 -5.60 0.30
C GLN A 18 -1.09 -5.24 1.72
N ARG A 19 -0.23 -5.40 2.72
CA ARG A 19 -0.52 -5.03 4.10
C ARG A 19 -0.73 -3.53 4.26
N ILE A 20 0.14 -2.71 3.66
CA ILE A 20 0.01 -1.24 3.67
C ILE A 20 -1.34 -0.83 3.06
N ALA A 21 -1.69 -1.41 1.90
CA ALA A 21 -2.96 -1.11 1.24
C ALA A 21 -4.17 -1.45 2.13
N ARG A 22 -4.18 -2.65 2.73
CA ARG A 22 -5.29 -3.10 3.59
C ARG A 22 -5.45 -2.26 4.84
N GLU A 23 -4.36 -1.98 5.54
CA GLU A 23 -4.41 -1.19 6.78
C GLU A 23 -4.79 0.27 6.52
N GLY A 24 -4.31 0.87 5.43
CA GLY A 24 -4.72 2.21 5.03
C GLY A 24 -6.22 2.27 4.69
N ALA A 25 -6.72 1.36 3.86
CA ALA A 25 -8.14 1.34 3.52
C ALA A 25 -9.04 1.07 4.73
N ARG A 26 -8.61 0.17 5.63
CA ARG A 26 -9.32 -0.13 6.88
C ARG A 26 -9.38 1.09 7.80
N GLU A 27 -8.28 1.84 7.94
CA GLU A 27 -8.26 3.01 8.81
C GLU A 27 -9.19 4.12 8.32
N ALA A 28 -9.26 4.33 7.01
CA ALA A 28 -10.19 5.30 6.43
C ALA A 28 -11.65 4.86 6.56
N ALA A 29 -11.93 3.55 6.51
CA ALA A 29 -13.27 3.03 6.76
C ALA A 29 -13.69 3.17 8.23
N ILE A 30 -12.76 3.07 9.19
CA ILE A 30 -13.06 3.20 10.63
C ILE A 30 -13.27 4.66 11.04
N ASN A 31 -12.45 5.59 10.54
CA ASN A 31 -12.42 6.98 11.00
C ASN A 31 -13.24 7.92 10.10
N TYR A 32 -14.48 7.55 9.83
CA TYR A 32 -15.39 8.16 8.85
C TYR A 32 -15.62 9.69 8.98
N ASN A 33 -15.31 10.30 10.13
CA ASN A 33 -15.74 11.67 10.48
C ASN A 33 -15.01 12.83 9.73
N GLY A 34 -14.67 12.66 8.46
CA GLY A 34 -14.04 13.68 7.60
C GLY A 34 -12.51 13.65 7.60
N GLU A 35 -11.88 13.15 8.67
CA GLU A 35 -10.42 13.03 8.78
C GLU A 35 -9.86 11.66 8.39
N GLY A 36 -10.73 10.69 8.09
CA GLY A 36 -10.35 9.29 7.85
C GLY A 36 -9.37 9.09 6.70
N LEU A 37 -9.44 9.92 5.65
CA LEU A 37 -8.50 9.86 4.53
C LEU A 37 -7.08 10.26 4.91
N ASP A 38 -6.94 11.30 5.74
CA ASP A 38 -5.63 11.78 6.16
C ASP A 38 -5.03 10.87 7.22
N LEU A 39 -5.85 10.35 8.14
CA LEU A 39 -5.46 9.29 9.08
C LEU A 39 -5.02 8.01 8.36
N ALA A 40 -5.74 7.61 7.31
CA ALA A 40 -5.38 6.46 6.50
C ALA A 40 -4.05 6.65 5.76
N LYS A 41 -3.81 7.83 5.20
CA LYS A 41 -2.51 8.15 4.57
C LYS A 41 -1.39 8.13 5.60
N ALA A 42 -1.60 8.73 6.78
CA ALA A 42 -0.62 8.73 7.86
C ALA A 42 -0.30 7.31 8.31
N LYS A 43 -1.31 6.48 8.59
CA LYS A 43 -1.11 5.08 8.99
C LYS A 43 -0.45 4.24 7.91
N ALA A 44 -0.89 4.39 6.65
CA ALA A 44 -0.28 3.68 5.54
C ALA A 44 1.21 4.06 5.37
N LYS A 45 1.54 5.33 5.60
CA LYS A 45 2.92 5.83 5.60
C LYS A 45 3.73 5.27 6.77
N ASP A 46 3.20 5.28 8.00
CA ASP A 46 3.89 4.72 9.17
C ASP A 46 4.21 3.24 8.99
N ILE A 47 3.25 2.47 8.45
CA ILE A 47 3.45 1.05 8.12
C ILE A 47 4.47 0.89 7.00
N ALA A 48 4.46 1.76 5.99
CA ALA A 48 5.46 1.75 4.92
C ALA A 48 6.87 2.02 5.49
N ASP A 49 7.02 3.01 6.36
CA ASP A 49 8.30 3.36 6.97
C ASP A 49 8.80 2.23 7.89
N GLN A 50 7.90 1.49 8.54
CA GLN A 50 8.25 0.34 9.37
C GLN A 50 8.71 -0.88 8.56
N TYR A 51 8.00 -1.22 7.47
CA TYR A 51 8.22 -2.49 6.75
C TYR A 51 9.06 -2.35 5.47
N LEU A 52 9.11 -1.17 4.89
CA LEU A 52 9.77 -0.83 3.63
C LEU A 52 10.62 0.44 3.82
N PRO A 53 11.61 0.42 4.74
CA PRO A 53 12.48 1.56 4.94
C PRO A 53 13.20 1.89 3.62
N GLN A 54 13.32 3.19 3.32
CA GLN A 54 14.06 3.72 2.15
C GLN A 54 13.46 3.40 0.77
N THR A 55 12.30 2.75 0.69
CA THR A 55 11.69 2.35 -0.60
C THR A 55 10.56 3.26 -1.07
N ASN A 56 10.19 4.26 -0.26
CA ASN A 56 9.21 5.34 -0.51
C ASN A 56 8.09 4.97 -1.50
N PRO A 57 7.19 4.04 -1.13
CA PRO A 57 6.10 3.61 -2.01
C PRO A 57 5.11 4.75 -2.29
N ASP A 58 4.53 4.78 -3.50
CA ASP A 58 3.44 5.68 -3.87
C ASP A 58 2.13 5.16 -3.25
N ILE A 59 1.59 5.91 -2.29
CA ILE A 59 0.37 5.57 -1.54
C ILE A 59 -0.73 6.57 -1.94
N LYS A 60 -1.85 6.04 -2.43
CA LYS A 60 -3.05 6.79 -2.80
C LYS A 60 -4.24 6.26 -2.04
N VAL A 61 -4.88 7.12 -1.25
CA VAL A 61 -6.14 6.80 -0.57
C VAL A 61 -7.20 7.76 -1.09
N TYR A 62 -8.33 7.23 -1.54
CA TYR A 62 -9.44 8.01 -2.06
C TYR A 62 -10.78 7.32 -1.80
N ILE A 63 -11.84 8.11 -1.72
CA ILE A 63 -13.21 7.62 -1.70
C ILE A 63 -13.65 7.40 -3.14
N ASN A 64 -14.14 6.21 -3.43
CA ASN A 64 -14.79 5.92 -4.69
C ASN A 64 -16.30 6.10 -4.53
N LYS A 65 -16.88 6.83 -5.49
CA LYS A 65 -18.31 7.16 -5.49
C LYS A 65 -19.05 6.29 -6.48
N VAL A 66 -20.18 5.74 -6.06
CA VAL A 66 -21.10 5.00 -6.94
C VAL A 66 -22.40 5.77 -6.96
N ASN A 67 -22.88 6.15 -8.14
CA ASN A 67 -24.09 6.96 -8.32
C ASN A 67 -24.08 8.33 -7.60
N GLY A 68 -22.89 8.89 -7.33
CA GLY A 68 -22.73 10.19 -6.67
C GLY A 68 -22.60 10.11 -5.15
N GLU A 69 -22.84 8.94 -4.56
CA GLU A 69 -22.72 8.67 -3.13
C GLU A 69 -21.37 8.00 -2.81
N ASP A 70 -20.86 8.26 -1.61
CA ASP A 70 -19.62 7.66 -1.12
C ASP A 70 -19.86 6.17 -0.84
N ALA A 71 -19.26 5.29 -1.65
CA ALA A 71 -19.59 3.86 -1.63
C ALA A 71 -18.51 3.01 -0.96
N ASN A 72 -17.24 3.36 -1.17
CA ASN A 72 -16.11 2.60 -0.67
C ASN A 72 -14.84 3.43 -0.61
N VAL A 73 -13.96 3.04 0.30
CA VAL A 73 -12.60 3.57 0.39
C VAL A 73 -11.68 2.66 -0.40
N VAL A 74 -10.82 3.28 -1.21
CA VAL A 74 -9.78 2.60 -1.96
C VAL A 74 -8.41 3.09 -1.49
N CYS A 75 -7.55 2.15 -1.09
CA CYS A 75 -6.13 2.40 -0.88
C CYS A 75 -5.32 1.64 -1.92
N SER A 76 -4.57 2.37 -2.74
CA SER A 76 -3.67 1.83 -3.76
C SER A 76 -2.23 2.16 -3.41
N VAL A 77 -1.37 1.15 -3.43
CA VAL A 77 0.05 1.26 -3.10
C VAL A 77 0.88 0.71 -4.26
N SER A 78 1.84 1.49 -4.72
CA SER A 78 2.79 1.09 -5.77
C SER A 78 4.22 1.19 -5.27
N LEU A 79 5.01 0.14 -5.50
CA LEU A 79 6.42 0.08 -5.13
C LEU A 79 7.26 -0.31 -6.36
N ASP A 80 8.28 0.46 -6.66
CA ASP A 80 9.27 0.10 -7.68
C ASP A 80 10.35 -0.80 -7.05
N TYR A 81 10.18 -2.11 -7.22
CA TYR A 81 11.12 -3.10 -6.72
C TYR A 81 12.31 -3.23 -7.67
N LYS A 82 13.52 -3.01 -7.16
CA LYS A 82 14.76 -3.19 -7.93
C LYS A 82 15.40 -4.52 -7.55
N PHE A 83 15.74 -5.33 -8.56
CA PHE A 83 16.40 -6.60 -8.28
C PHE A 83 17.87 -6.38 -7.88
N VAL A 84 18.41 -7.31 -7.11
CA VAL A 84 19.84 -7.35 -6.74
C VAL A 84 20.30 -6.09 -5.98
N GLN A 85 19.36 -5.37 -5.36
CA GLN A 85 19.60 -4.10 -4.67
C GLN A 85 20.56 -4.26 -3.47
N TYR A 86 20.65 -5.49 -2.92
CA TYR A 86 21.59 -5.85 -1.87
C TYR A 86 23.07 -5.79 -2.32
N PHE A 87 23.37 -6.03 -3.61
CA PHE A 87 24.74 -6.04 -4.13
C PHE A 87 25.09 -4.77 -4.90
N ARG A 88 24.09 -4.07 -5.47
CA ARG A 88 24.27 -2.75 -6.10
C ARG A 88 23.16 -1.84 -5.61
N LYS A 89 23.51 -0.71 -5.00
CA LYS A 89 22.52 0.29 -4.52
C LYS A 89 21.59 0.77 -5.64
N ASP A 90 22.08 0.79 -6.88
CA ASP A 90 21.30 1.19 -8.06
C ASP A 90 20.38 0.08 -8.58
N GLY A 91 20.55 -1.16 -8.11
CA GLY A 91 19.85 -2.36 -8.58
C GLY A 91 20.14 -2.70 -10.03
N ILE A 92 19.49 -3.74 -10.55
CA ILE A 92 19.45 -4.06 -12.00
C ILE A 92 18.00 -4.30 -12.40
N GLY A 93 17.50 -3.52 -13.36
CA GLY A 93 16.10 -3.57 -13.79
C GLY A 93 15.13 -3.13 -12.67
N GLY A 94 13.83 -3.28 -12.94
CA GLY A 94 12.80 -2.93 -11.97
C GLY A 94 11.47 -3.62 -12.27
N LYS A 95 10.73 -3.95 -11.22
CA LYS A 95 9.36 -4.46 -11.30
C LYS A 95 8.46 -3.61 -10.43
N LYS A 96 7.42 -3.03 -11.03
CA LYS A 96 6.40 -2.33 -10.27
C LYS A 96 5.50 -3.34 -9.56
N ILE A 97 5.43 -3.26 -8.24
CA ILE A 97 4.55 -4.03 -7.37
C ILE A 97 3.38 -3.13 -7.02
N ASN A 98 2.18 -3.51 -7.44
CA ASN A 98 0.95 -2.79 -7.11
C ASN A 98 0.10 -3.65 -6.17
N ALA A 99 -0.52 -3.01 -5.19
CA ALA A 99 -1.62 -3.59 -4.43
C ALA A 99 -2.72 -2.56 -4.23
N THR A 100 -3.96 -3.04 -4.25
CA THR A 100 -5.13 -2.23 -4.00
C THR A 100 -6.01 -2.96 -3.00
N ALA A 101 -6.50 -2.23 -2.01
CA ALA A 101 -7.51 -2.70 -1.07
C ALA A 101 -8.73 -1.79 -1.16
N ILE A 102 -9.89 -2.42 -1.15
CA ILE A 102 -11.18 -1.75 -1.22
C ILE A 102 -11.95 -2.20 0.02
N TYR A 103 -12.40 -1.23 0.82
CA TYR A 103 -13.27 -1.49 1.96
C TYR A 103 -14.61 -0.80 1.71
N PRO A 104 -15.74 -1.49 1.93
CA PRO A 104 -17.04 -0.87 1.84
C PRO A 104 -17.10 0.28 2.83
N TRP A 105 -17.74 1.36 2.40
CA TRP A 105 -18.17 2.40 3.30
C TRP A 105 -19.49 1.91 3.89
N GLU A 106 -19.48 1.57 5.18
CA GLU A 106 -20.75 1.37 5.88
C GLU A 106 -21.34 2.76 6.12
N ASP A 107 -22.42 3.07 5.40
CA ASP A 107 -23.41 4.02 5.91
C ASP A 107 -23.83 3.49 7.28
N GLN A 108 -23.30 4.09 8.35
CA GLN A 108 -23.85 3.88 9.69
C GLN A 108 -25.21 4.58 9.72
N THR A 109 -26.24 3.89 9.22
CA THR A 109 -27.65 4.20 9.49
C THR A 109 -27.97 4.03 10.96
#